data_AF-A0A521W8X4-F1
#
_entry.id   AF-A0A521W8X4-F1
#
_cell.length_a   1.000
_cell.length_b   1.000
_cell.length_c   1.000
_cell.angle_alpha   90.00
_cell.angle_beta   90.00
_cell.angle_gamma   90.00
#
_symmetry.space_group_name_H-M   'P 1'
#
loop_
_entity.id
_entity.type
_entity.pdbx_description
1 polymer ?
#
loop_
_entity_poly.entity_id
_entity_poly.type
_entity_poly.pdbx_seq_one_letter_code
_entity_poly.pdbx_strand_id
1 'polypeptide(L)'
;MVLGVELKDLELSDSLGAGSAFEQAHGFYLDPVSPLLPTLPGNWEYRLVRVALAGGITAGFLDPNDAAVSKYARGEPRDREWIRAGLEAGLLSAPIIASRFRDTQFLDEAEDRGARRLLAEDQAWLERR
;
A
#
# COMPACT_ATOMS: atom_id res chain seq x y z
N MET A 1 -2.85 9.45 -23.11
CA MET A 1 -1.47 9.96 -23.27
C MET A 1 -0.76 9.77 -21.94
N VAL A 2 -0.29 8.54 -21.67
CA VAL A 2 0.60 8.21 -20.55
C VAL A 2 1.92 7.82 -21.20
N LEU A 3 2.64 8.82 -21.68
CA LEU A 3 3.98 8.68 -22.23
C LEU A 3 4.87 9.51 -21.30
N GLY A 4 5.50 8.87 -20.32
CA GLY A 4 6.41 9.60 -19.43
C GLY A 4 6.95 8.88 -18.20
N VAL A 5 6.46 7.68 -17.83
CA VAL A 5 6.88 6.99 -16.60
C VAL A 5 7.89 5.85 -16.85
N GLU A 6 8.39 5.67 -18.08
CA GLU A 6 9.06 4.41 -18.42
C GLU A 6 10.60 4.39 -18.38
N LEU A 7 11.32 5.46 -18.00
CA LEU A 7 12.80 5.44 -18.10
C LEU A 7 13.60 6.10 -16.96
N LYS A 8 12.99 6.71 -15.95
CA LYS A 8 13.74 7.42 -14.88
C LYS A 8 13.90 6.65 -13.56
N ASP A 9 13.07 5.65 -13.31
CA ASP A 9 13.07 4.96 -12.00
C ASP A 9 14.35 4.12 -11.78
N LEU A 10 14.99 3.65 -12.85
CA LEU A 10 16.24 2.89 -12.79
C LEU A 10 17.50 3.74 -12.62
N GLU A 11 17.46 5.05 -12.84
CA GLU A 11 18.66 5.91 -12.68
C GLU A 11 18.88 6.35 -11.21
N LEU A 12 17.85 6.24 -10.37
CA LEU A 12 17.95 6.56 -8.95
C LEU A 12 18.58 5.43 -8.13
N SER A 13 18.51 4.18 -8.59
CA SER A 13 19.00 3.02 -7.83
C SER A 13 20.53 3.06 -7.65
N ASP A 14 21.29 3.49 -8.65
CA ASP A 14 22.75 3.56 -8.57
C ASP A 14 23.23 4.55 -7.50
N SER A 15 22.50 5.66 -7.29
CA SER A 15 22.89 6.73 -6.39
C SER A 15 22.20 6.67 -5.02
N LEU A 16 20.96 6.17 -4.95
CA LEU A 16 20.11 6.18 -3.77
C LEU A 16 19.56 4.80 -3.38
N GLY A 17 19.79 3.77 -4.20
CA GLY A 17 19.30 2.40 -3.97
C GLY A 17 20.20 1.58 -3.04
N ALA A 18 19.86 0.31 -2.90
CA ALA A 18 20.60 -0.61 -2.04
C ALA A 18 22.06 -0.77 -2.51
N GLY A 19 23.00 -0.71 -1.57
CA GLY A 19 24.44 -0.74 -1.81
C GLY A 19 25.06 0.61 -2.21
N SER A 20 24.24 1.64 -2.42
CA SER A 20 24.73 2.97 -2.84
C SER A 20 25.55 3.67 -1.75
N ALA A 21 26.37 4.64 -2.15
CA ALA A 21 27.07 5.51 -1.21
C ALA A 21 26.10 6.29 -0.30
N PHE A 22 24.88 6.56 -0.77
CA PHE A 22 23.84 7.18 0.04
C PHE A 22 23.38 6.28 1.18
N GLU A 23 23.09 5.00 0.91
CA GLU A 23 22.71 4.04 1.96
C GLU A 23 23.81 3.93 3.03
N GLN A 24 25.07 3.81 2.60
CA GLN A 24 26.21 3.72 3.52
C GLN A 24 26.32 4.96 4.41
N ALA A 25 25.99 6.15 3.88
CA ALA A 25 26.05 7.41 4.62
C ALA A 25 24.85 7.65 5.55
N HIS A 26 23.65 7.17 5.20
CA HIS A 26 22.40 7.53 5.88
C HIS A 26 21.67 6.35 6.57
N GLY A 27 22.03 5.10 6.27
CA GLY A 27 21.44 3.91 6.85
C GLY A 27 20.07 3.51 6.28
N PHE A 28 19.63 4.14 5.19
CA PHE A 28 18.43 3.78 4.44
C PHE A 28 18.63 4.06 2.94
N TYR A 29 17.84 3.39 2.10
CA TYR A 29 17.87 3.54 0.65
C TYR A 29 16.47 3.75 0.07
N LEU A 30 16.41 4.18 -1.18
CA LEU A 30 15.18 4.30 -1.96
C LEU A 30 15.01 3.10 -2.88
N ASP A 31 13.83 2.51 -2.86
CA ASP A 31 13.41 1.42 -3.75
C ASP A 31 12.23 1.92 -4.60
N PRO A 32 12.50 2.64 -5.71
CA PRO A 32 11.43 3.17 -6.54
C PRO A 32 10.69 2.01 -7.21
N VAL A 33 9.39 1.92 -6.95
CA VAL A 33 8.51 0.95 -7.59
C VAL A 33 7.46 1.66 -8.42
N SER A 34 7.04 1.01 -9.52
CA SER A 34 5.93 1.48 -10.31
C SER A 34 4.67 1.62 -9.45
N PRO A 35 3.87 2.69 -9.61
CA PRO A 35 2.58 2.82 -8.92
C PRO A 35 1.56 1.77 -9.36
N LEU A 36 1.83 1.02 -10.42
CA LEU A 36 1.02 -0.11 -10.88
C LEU A 36 1.39 -1.44 -10.20
N LEU A 37 2.50 -1.46 -9.44
CA LEU A 37 2.93 -2.67 -8.72
C LEU A 37 1.93 -3.09 -7.62
N PRO A 38 1.40 -2.19 -6.77
CA PRO A 38 0.42 -2.60 -5.77
C PRO A 38 -1.00 -2.70 -6.35
N THR A 39 -1.73 -3.76 -5.98
CA THR A 39 -3.20 -3.80 -6.12
C THR A 39 -3.81 -2.75 -5.19
N LEU A 40 -4.47 -1.74 -5.77
CA LEU A 40 -5.10 -0.63 -5.05
C LEU A 40 -6.55 -0.44 -5.50
N PRO A 41 -7.43 0.04 -4.61
CA PRO A 41 -8.80 0.36 -4.96
C PRO A 41 -8.87 1.58 -5.87
N GLY A 42 -9.89 1.63 -6.74
CA GLY A 42 -10.08 2.75 -7.65
C GLY A 42 -10.06 4.12 -6.96
N ASN A 43 -9.51 5.11 -7.66
CA ASN A 43 -9.45 6.51 -7.22
C ASN A 43 -8.64 6.73 -5.91
N TRP A 44 -7.71 5.85 -5.58
CA TRP A 44 -6.86 5.97 -4.37
C TRP A 44 -6.00 7.25 -4.40
N GLU A 45 -5.62 7.72 -5.59
CA GLU A 45 -4.79 8.91 -5.78
C GLU A 45 -5.45 10.17 -5.21
N TYR A 46 -6.79 10.24 -5.30
CA TYR A 46 -7.57 11.34 -4.74
C TYR A 46 -7.70 11.28 -3.22
N ARG A 47 -7.38 10.13 -2.61
CA ARG A 47 -7.41 9.90 -1.16
C ARG A 47 -6.04 9.97 -0.50
N LEU A 48 -5.00 10.30 -1.26
CA LEU A 48 -3.66 10.48 -0.69
C LEU A 48 -3.68 11.55 0.41
N VAL A 49 -3.17 11.16 1.59
CA VAL A 49 -2.88 12.09 2.68
C VAL A 49 -1.62 12.84 2.31
N ARG A 50 -1.75 14.14 2.06
CA ARG A 50 -0.65 15.00 1.64
C ARG A 50 0.00 15.67 2.84
N VAL A 51 1.31 15.51 2.98
CA VAL A 51 2.12 16.12 4.04
C VAL A 51 3.18 17.01 3.40
N ALA A 52 3.16 18.29 3.73
CA ALA A 52 4.21 19.22 3.33
C ALA A 52 5.49 18.95 4.14
N LEU A 53 6.62 18.85 3.44
CA LEU A 53 7.94 18.68 4.00
C LEU A 53 8.79 19.93 3.71
N ALA A 54 9.96 20.01 4.35
CA ALA A 54 10.92 21.07 4.06
C ALA A 54 11.34 21.09 2.59
N GLY A 55 11.76 22.27 2.10
CA GLY A 55 12.22 22.42 0.72
C GLY A 55 11.10 22.45 -0.34
N GLY A 56 9.84 22.67 0.06
CA GLY A 56 8.70 22.72 -0.87
C GLY A 56 8.24 21.34 -1.37
N ILE A 57 8.71 20.26 -0.74
CA ILE A 57 8.35 18.90 -1.08
C ILE A 57 6.99 18.55 -0.45
N THR A 58 6.15 17.82 -1.17
CA THR A 58 4.91 17.25 -0.60
C THR A 58 4.96 15.73 -0.73
N ALA A 59 4.91 15.03 0.40
CA ALA A 59 4.78 13.58 0.44
C ALA A 59 3.30 13.18 0.40
N GLY A 60 2.97 12.18 -0.42
CA GLY A 60 1.65 11.55 -0.45
C GLY A 60 1.69 10.19 0.24
N PHE A 61 0.87 10.01 1.27
CA PHE A 61 0.69 8.73 1.95
C PHE A 61 -0.64 8.12 1.56
N LEU A 62 -0.68 6.80 1.35
CA LEU A 62 -1.94 6.09 1.14
C LEU A 62 -2.86 6.27 2.33
N ASP A 63 -4.16 6.38 2.06
CA ASP A 63 -5.17 6.20 3.10
C ASP A 63 -4.95 4.82 3.77
N PRO A 64 -5.00 4.72 5.11
CA PRO A 64 -4.75 3.46 5.81
C PRO A 64 -5.62 2.28 5.34
N ASN A 65 -6.88 2.53 4.95
CA ASN A 65 -7.78 1.51 4.44
C ASN A 65 -7.44 1.12 2.98
N ASP A 66 -6.82 2.00 2.19
CA ASP A 66 -6.31 1.67 0.84
C ASP A 66 -5.07 0.80 0.97
N ALA A 67 -4.19 1.14 1.93
CA ALA A 67 -3.03 0.31 2.26
C ALA A 67 -3.47 -1.08 2.75
N ALA A 68 -4.53 -1.18 3.56
CA ALA A 68 -5.09 -2.45 4.00
C ALA A 68 -5.60 -3.31 2.82
N VAL A 69 -6.25 -2.71 1.81
CA VAL A 69 -6.66 -3.42 0.59
C VAL A 69 -5.44 -4.05 -0.12
N SER A 70 -4.38 -3.27 -0.34
CA SER A 70 -3.15 -3.76 -0.98
C SER A 70 -2.48 -4.88 -0.18
N LYS A 71 -2.50 -4.76 1.15
CA LYS A 71 -1.99 -5.78 2.07
C LYS A 71 -2.79 -7.07 2.05
N TYR A 72 -4.12 -6.99 1.98
CA TYR A 72 -4.95 -8.18 1.80
C TYR A 72 -4.75 -8.84 0.43
N ALA A 73 -4.57 -8.06 -0.63
CA ALA A 73 -4.23 -8.57 -1.96
C ALA A 73 -2.93 -9.38 -1.92
N ARG A 74 -1.88 -8.83 -1.29
CA ARG A 74 -0.60 -9.53 -1.10
C ARG A 74 -0.70 -10.76 -0.18
N GLY A 75 -1.48 -10.67 0.88
CA GLY A 75 -1.84 -11.81 1.73
C GLY A 75 -0.75 -12.34 2.67
N GLU A 76 0.32 -11.59 2.93
CA GLU A 76 1.42 -12.01 3.81
C GLU A 76 1.00 -12.07 5.29
N PRO A 77 1.56 -12.99 6.10
CA PRO A 77 1.23 -13.08 7.53
C PRO A 77 1.46 -11.77 8.31
N ARG A 78 2.57 -11.06 8.02
CA ARG A 78 2.90 -9.77 8.66
C ARG A 78 1.93 -8.66 8.28
N ASP A 79 1.36 -8.74 7.07
CA ASP A 79 0.33 -7.80 6.64
C ASP A 79 -0.96 -8.00 7.44
N ARG A 80 -1.35 -9.26 7.71
CA ARG A 80 -2.48 -9.58 8.59
C ARG A 80 -2.27 -9.10 10.03
N GLU A 81 -1.05 -9.22 10.57
CA GLU A 81 -0.70 -8.67 11.89
C GLU A 81 -0.90 -7.15 11.94
N TRP A 82 -0.40 -6.43 10.92
CA TRP A 82 -0.57 -4.99 10.80
C TRP A 82 -2.04 -4.59 10.68
N ILE A 83 -2.82 -5.30 9.86
CA ILE A 83 -4.24 -4.99 9.65
C ILE A 83 -5.04 -5.24 10.93
N ARG A 84 -4.83 -6.39 11.60
CA ARG A 84 -5.52 -6.70 12.86
C ARG A 84 -5.24 -5.67 13.94
N ALA A 85 -3.98 -5.28 14.13
CA ALA A 85 -3.62 -4.23 15.07
C ALA A 85 -4.30 -2.88 14.72
N GLY A 86 -4.36 -2.52 13.43
CA GLY A 86 -5.03 -1.31 12.97
C GLY A 86 -6.55 -1.33 13.16
N LEU A 87 -7.19 -2.49 12.95
CA LEU A 87 -8.63 -2.69 13.21
C LEU A 87 -8.93 -2.58 14.71
N GLU A 88 -8.13 -3.22 15.56
CA GLU A 88 -8.28 -3.15 17.03
C GLU A 88 -8.14 -1.72 17.55
N ALA A 89 -7.18 -0.96 17.00
CA ALA A 89 -6.94 0.43 17.39
C ALA A 89 -7.97 1.42 16.81
N GLY A 90 -8.92 0.96 15.97
CA GLY A 90 -9.88 1.82 15.28
C GLY A 90 -9.26 2.73 14.21
N LEU A 91 -8.02 2.47 13.81
CA LEU A 91 -7.30 3.18 12.74
C LEU A 91 -7.72 2.69 11.36
N LEU A 92 -8.17 1.44 11.27
CA LEU A 92 -8.74 0.81 10.09
C LEU A 92 -10.22 0.53 10.34
N SER A 93 -11.01 0.55 9.26
CA SER A 93 -12.44 0.26 9.31
C SER A 93 -12.77 -0.87 8.35
N ALA A 94 -13.13 -2.03 8.88
CA ALA A 94 -13.52 -3.18 8.07
C ALA A 94 -14.67 -2.87 7.08
N PRO A 95 -15.72 -2.10 7.45
CA PRO A 95 -16.73 -1.66 6.48
C PRO A 95 -16.17 -0.80 5.34
N ILE A 96 -15.23 0.11 5.61
CA ILE A 96 -14.59 0.92 4.56
C ILE A 96 -13.73 0.04 3.66
N ILE A 97 -12.93 -0.85 4.22
CA ILE A 97 -12.10 -1.79 3.44
C ILE A 97 -12.97 -2.68 2.54
N ALA A 98 -14.05 -3.25 3.09
CA ALA A 98 -15.01 -4.04 2.33
C ALA A 98 -15.67 -3.21 1.21
N SER A 99 -15.93 -1.93 1.46
CA SER A 99 -16.42 -1.01 0.44
C SER A 99 -15.41 -0.83 -0.69
N ARG A 100 -14.13 -0.65 -0.36
CA ARG A 100 -13.07 -0.42 -1.34
C ARG A 100 -12.75 -1.65 -2.18
N PHE A 101 -12.90 -2.86 -1.63
CA PHE A 101 -12.83 -4.12 -2.39
C PHE A 101 -13.87 -4.25 -3.51
N ARG A 102 -14.98 -3.50 -3.48
CA ARG A 102 -15.93 -3.50 -4.60
C ARG A 102 -15.40 -2.76 -5.82
N ASP A 103 -14.54 -1.76 -5.59
CA ASP A 103 -13.98 -0.89 -6.61
C ASP A 103 -12.50 -1.21 -6.89
N THR A 104 -12.01 -2.37 -6.41
CA THR A 104 -10.63 -2.82 -6.61
C THR A 104 -10.54 -3.78 -7.78
N GLN A 105 -9.67 -3.47 -8.74
CA GLN A 105 -9.25 -4.43 -9.75
C GLN A 105 -8.07 -5.23 -9.21
N PHE A 106 -8.32 -6.49 -8.84
CA PHE A 106 -7.28 -7.42 -8.41
C PHE A 106 -6.48 -7.92 -9.63
N LEU A 107 -5.28 -8.43 -9.36
CA LEU A 107 -4.38 -8.97 -10.37
C LEU A 107 -5.03 -10.12 -11.16
N ASP A 108 -5.62 -11.06 -10.42
CA ASP A 108 -6.37 -12.19 -10.96
C ASP A 108 -7.45 -12.67 -9.97
N GLU A 109 -8.21 -13.69 -10.36
CA GLU A 109 -9.25 -14.26 -9.49
C GLU A 109 -8.71 -14.94 -8.23
N ALA A 110 -7.46 -15.44 -8.26
CA ALA A 110 -6.86 -16.10 -7.11
C ALA A 110 -6.50 -15.08 -6.03
N GLU A 111 -5.95 -13.93 -6.43
CA GLU A 111 -5.71 -12.78 -5.56
C GLU A 111 -7.03 -12.26 -4.98
N ASP A 112 -8.05 -12.03 -5.80
CA ASP A 112 -9.37 -11.55 -5.34
C ASP A 112 -9.99 -12.51 -4.30
N ARG A 113 -10.07 -13.80 -4.61
CA ARG A 113 -10.61 -14.81 -3.68
C ARG A 113 -9.77 -14.89 -2.40
N GLY A 114 -8.45 -14.80 -2.52
CA GLY A 114 -7.53 -14.76 -1.39
C GLY A 114 -7.83 -13.58 -0.48
N ALA A 115 -7.77 -12.36 -1.01
CA ALA A 115 -8.01 -11.12 -0.29
C ALA A 115 -9.38 -11.10 0.40
N ARG A 116 -10.45 -11.51 -0.30
CA ARG A 116 -11.81 -11.58 0.27
C ARG A 116 -11.91 -12.58 1.42
N ARG A 117 -11.28 -13.75 1.30
CA ARG A 117 -11.24 -14.74 2.38
C ARG A 117 -10.54 -14.18 3.61
N LEU A 118 -9.38 -13.54 3.42
CA LEU A 118 -8.60 -12.95 4.53
C LEU A 118 -9.38 -11.83 5.25
N LEU A 119 -10.08 -10.96 4.50
CA LEU A 119 -10.94 -9.95 5.10
C LEU A 119 -12.10 -10.56 5.90
N ALA A 120 -12.78 -11.57 5.34
CA ALA A 120 -13.90 -12.23 6.02
C ALA A 120 -13.45 -12.90 7.33
N GLU A 121 -12.27 -13.54 7.33
CA GLU A 121 -11.66 -14.10 8.53
C GLU A 121 -11.41 -13.02 9.61
N ASP A 122 -10.92 -11.84 9.22
CA ASP A 122 -10.66 -10.74 10.14
C ASP A 122 -11.93 -10.06 10.65
N GLN A 123 -12.96 -9.92 9.81
CA GLN A 123 -14.27 -9.44 10.25
C GLN A 123 -14.84 -10.36 11.32
N ALA A 124 -14.85 -11.67 11.06
CA ALA A 124 -15.34 -12.66 12.01
C ALA A 124 -14.48 -12.71 13.28
N TRP A 125 -13.17 -12.48 13.17
CA TRP A 125 -12.28 -12.39 14.33
C TRP A 125 -12.55 -11.15 15.18
N LEU A 126 -12.82 -10.00 14.55
CA LEU A 126 -13.13 -8.74 15.23
C LEU A 126 -14.46 -8.82 15.98
N GLU A 127 -15.47 -9.48 15.40
CA GLU A 127 -16.79 -9.70 16.03
C GLU A 127 -16.74 -10.62 17.26
N ARG A 128 -15.72 -11.48 17.37
CA ARG A 128 -15.54 -12.41 18.50
C ARG A 128 -14.78 -11.81 19.69
N ARG A 129 -14.35 -10.55 19.59
CA ARG A 129 -13.68 -9.84 20.68
C ARG A 129 -14.66 -8.97 21.47
#